data_AF-A0A2A2DJL1-F1
#
_entry.id   AF-A0A2A2DJL1-F1
#
_cell.length_a   1.000
_cell.length_b   1.000
_cell.length_c   1.000
_cell.angle_alpha   90.00
_cell.angle_beta   90.00
_cell.angle_gamma   90.00
#
_symmetry.space_group_name_H-M   'P 1'
#
loop_
_entity.id
_entity.type
_entity.pdbx_description
1 polymer ?
#
loop_
_entity_poly.entity_id
_entity_poly.type
_entity_poly.pdbx_seq_one_letter_code
_entity_poly.pdbx_strand_id
1 'polypeptide(L)'
;MRRALLFVCALLTLPVQAFELKPFSASYTADWKQLPISGTAERSLKRLDDGRWQLGFEAAMLVASLTEQSTFRVENDTFLPLNYRFNRSGLGKAKQVELDFDWTEKQVLGSDRGDPVRLLLNRGLQDKSTYQLVLQHDVADGKKSMSYQVVDGDEIETYDFRVLGEEQVETKAGTVDALKVERVRDPTQSNRKTILWFAKDWDYLLVRLHQVEKDGKEYQIMLEEGTVDGKPVKGRGK
;
A
#
# COMPACT_ATOMS: atom_id res chain seq x y z
N MET A 1 66.58 10.06 -5.94
CA MET A 1 65.47 10.00 -4.95
C MET A 1 64.14 10.24 -5.65
N ARG A 2 63.42 9.21 -6.11
CA ARG A 2 61.99 9.29 -6.45
C ARG A 2 61.35 7.92 -6.23
N ARG A 3 60.71 7.75 -5.07
CA ARG A 3 59.86 6.58 -4.77
C ARG A 3 58.48 6.89 -5.34
N ALA A 4 58.05 6.14 -6.35
CA ALA A 4 56.66 6.18 -6.83
C ALA A 4 55.82 5.28 -5.92
N LEU A 5 54.89 5.87 -5.16
CA LEU A 5 53.85 5.14 -4.45
C LEU A 5 52.75 4.80 -5.47
N LEU A 6 52.52 3.51 -5.70
CA LEU A 6 51.32 3.00 -6.37
C LEU A 6 50.18 2.98 -5.34
N PHE A 7 49.21 3.87 -5.50
CA PHE A 7 47.93 3.79 -4.79
C PHE A 7 47.03 2.77 -5.51
N VAL A 8 46.79 1.63 -4.86
CA VAL A 8 45.76 0.68 -5.29
C VAL A 8 44.42 1.16 -4.74
N CYS A 9 43.59 1.76 -5.58
CA CYS A 9 42.18 2.01 -5.27
C CYS A 9 41.41 0.69 -5.37
N ALA A 10 41.19 0.02 -4.23
CA ALA A 10 40.20 -1.04 -4.14
C ALA A 10 38.80 -0.41 -4.21
N LEU A 11 38.15 -0.51 -5.38
CA LEU A 11 36.73 -0.23 -5.54
C LEU A 11 35.95 -1.27 -4.74
N LEU A 12 35.53 -0.91 -3.53
CA LEU A 12 34.50 -1.63 -2.80
C LEU A 12 33.17 -1.41 -3.55
N THR A 13 32.85 -2.32 -4.47
CA THR A 13 31.49 -2.42 -4.99
C THR A 13 30.63 -2.94 -3.85
N LEU A 14 29.99 -2.03 -3.12
CA LEU A 14 28.91 -2.42 -2.21
C LEU A 14 27.87 -3.17 -3.06
N PRO A 15 27.47 -4.40 -2.68
CA PRO A 15 26.37 -5.03 -3.36
C PRO A 15 25.17 -4.10 -3.21
N VAL A 16 24.68 -3.60 -4.35
CA VAL A 16 23.34 -3.04 -4.40
C VAL A 16 22.43 -4.24 -4.12
N GLN A 17 22.08 -4.44 -2.85
CA GLN A 17 21.00 -5.36 -2.51
C GLN A 17 19.75 -4.74 -3.11
N ALA A 18 19.36 -5.24 -4.29
CA ALA A 18 18.04 -4.98 -4.82
C ALA A 18 17.03 -5.49 -3.79
N PHE A 19 16.15 -4.60 -3.33
CA PHE A 19 15.08 -4.97 -2.43
C PHE A 19 14.17 -5.97 -3.15
N GLU A 20 13.99 -7.16 -2.55
CA GLU A 20 13.15 -8.19 -3.13
C GLU A 20 11.74 -8.05 -2.56
N LEU A 21 10.80 -7.64 -3.41
CA LEU A 21 9.39 -7.66 -3.09
C LEU A 21 8.95 -9.12 -2.83
N LYS A 22 8.36 -9.37 -1.67
CA LYS A 22 7.96 -10.72 -1.25
C LYS A 22 6.45 -10.92 -1.35
N PRO A 23 5.99 -12.11 -1.75
CA PRO A 23 4.57 -12.43 -1.70
C PRO A 23 4.08 -12.47 -0.25
N PHE A 24 2.83 -12.07 -0.04
CA PHE A 24 2.20 -12.17 1.27
C PHE A 24 0.71 -12.49 1.15
N SER A 25 0.13 -12.98 2.25
CA SER A 25 -1.31 -13.03 2.48
C SER A 25 -1.58 -12.54 3.89
N ALA A 26 -2.65 -11.78 4.10
CA ALA A 26 -3.03 -11.27 5.41
C ALA A 26 -4.54 -11.18 5.50
N SER A 27 -5.10 -11.71 6.59
CA SER A 27 -6.51 -11.55 6.96
C SER A 27 -6.62 -10.58 8.13
N TYR A 28 -7.74 -9.86 8.15
CA TYR A 28 -7.99 -8.80 9.12
C TYR A 28 -9.43 -8.85 9.61
N THR A 29 -9.62 -8.48 10.88
CA THR A 29 -10.93 -8.00 11.34
C THR A 29 -11.18 -6.65 10.67
N ALA A 30 -12.39 -6.43 10.14
CA ALA A 30 -12.82 -5.14 9.62
C ALA A 30 -13.93 -4.55 10.50
N ASP A 31 -13.61 -3.54 11.31
CA ASP A 31 -14.57 -2.90 12.21
C ASP A 31 -15.07 -1.59 11.63
N TRP A 32 -16.39 -1.37 11.73
CA TRP A 32 -16.97 -0.04 11.65
C TRP A 32 -17.27 0.44 13.08
N LYS A 33 -16.43 1.33 13.64
CA LYS A 33 -16.44 1.63 15.08
C LYS A 33 -17.76 2.17 15.64
N GLN A 34 -18.60 2.78 14.80
CA GLN A 34 -19.90 3.29 15.22
C GLN A 34 -21.02 2.23 15.27
N LEU A 35 -20.82 1.04 14.71
CA LEU A 35 -21.80 -0.04 14.73
C LEU A 35 -21.20 -1.31 15.32
N PRO A 36 -21.99 -2.16 16.00
CA PRO A 36 -21.53 -3.47 16.49
C PRO A 36 -21.47 -4.49 15.33
N ILE A 37 -20.85 -4.12 14.22
CA ILE A 37 -20.71 -4.95 13.03
C ILE A 37 -19.21 -5.08 12.75
N SER A 38 -18.74 -6.32 12.79
CA SER A 38 -17.41 -6.69 12.31
C SER A 38 -17.56 -7.51 11.03
N GLY A 39 -16.72 -7.19 10.05
CA GLY A 39 -16.52 -7.97 8.85
C GLY A 39 -15.14 -8.58 8.82
N THR A 40 -14.81 -9.14 7.67
CA THR A 40 -13.46 -9.64 7.36
C THR A 40 -12.87 -8.82 6.23
N ALA A 41 -11.54 -8.76 6.20
CA ALA A 41 -10.82 -8.30 5.03
C ALA A 41 -9.63 -9.22 4.78
N GLU A 42 -9.25 -9.35 3.51
CA GLU A 42 -8.07 -10.07 3.06
C GLU A 42 -7.24 -9.17 2.15
N ARG A 43 -5.92 -9.26 2.28
CA ARG A 43 -4.97 -8.58 1.40
C ARG A 43 -3.91 -9.58 0.97
N SER A 44 -3.60 -9.64 -0.32
CA SER A 44 -2.56 -10.54 -0.83
C SER A 44 -1.71 -9.90 -1.90
N LEU A 45 -0.44 -10.31 -1.95
CA LEU A 45 0.50 -9.95 -2.99
C LEU A 45 1.07 -11.23 -3.60
N LYS A 46 0.89 -11.39 -4.90
CA LYS A 46 1.28 -12.61 -5.64
C LYS A 46 2.19 -12.24 -6.80
N ARG A 47 3.23 -13.04 -7.03
CA ARG A 47 4.04 -12.97 -8.23
C ARG A 47 3.33 -13.72 -9.37
N LEU A 48 3.36 -13.17 -10.57
CA LEU A 48 2.83 -13.78 -11.79
C LEU A 48 3.98 -14.29 -12.67
N ASP A 49 3.66 -15.11 -13.68
CA ASP A 49 4.63 -15.88 -14.48
C ASP A 49 5.53 -15.05 -15.42
N ASP A 50 5.37 -13.73 -15.45
CA ASP A 50 6.05 -12.81 -16.38
C ASP A 50 6.69 -11.60 -15.68
N GLY A 51 6.99 -11.72 -14.39
CA GLY A 51 7.60 -10.65 -13.60
C GLY A 51 6.62 -9.55 -13.18
N ARG A 52 5.32 -9.70 -13.50
CA ARG A 52 4.26 -8.90 -12.91
C ARG A 52 3.92 -9.38 -11.50
N TRP A 53 3.29 -8.47 -10.78
CA TRP A 53 2.72 -8.70 -9.45
C TRP A 53 1.24 -8.39 -9.48
N GLN A 54 0.47 -9.09 -8.65
CA GLN A 54 -0.93 -8.80 -8.38
C GLN A 54 -1.10 -8.51 -6.89
N LEU A 55 -1.60 -7.32 -6.59
CA LEU A 55 -2.08 -6.93 -5.27
C LEU A 55 -3.60 -7.04 -5.26
N GLY A 56 -4.14 -7.82 -4.33
CA GLY A 56 -5.58 -7.96 -4.10
C GLY A 56 -5.96 -7.49 -2.71
N PHE A 57 -7.13 -6.89 -2.59
CA PHE A 57 -7.80 -6.59 -1.34
C PHE A 57 -9.28 -6.91 -1.46
N GLU A 58 -9.82 -7.62 -0.49
CA GLU A 58 -11.23 -7.95 -0.41
C GLU A 58 -11.72 -7.65 1.00
N ALA A 59 -12.92 -7.09 1.13
CA ALA A 59 -13.55 -6.86 2.41
C ALA A 59 -15.05 -7.15 2.32
N ALA A 60 -15.59 -7.81 3.34
CA ALA A 60 -16.99 -8.18 3.40
C ALA A 60 -17.57 -7.97 4.80
N MET A 61 -18.77 -7.41 4.83
CA MET A 61 -19.68 -7.36 5.98
C MET A 61 -21.04 -7.89 5.53
N LEU A 62 -21.95 -8.18 6.47
CA LEU A 62 -23.24 -8.82 6.20
C LEU A 62 -24.02 -8.23 4.99
N VAL A 63 -23.95 -6.92 4.77
CA VAL A 63 -24.71 -6.19 3.75
C VAL A 63 -23.86 -5.39 2.77
N ALA A 64 -22.53 -5.55 2.79
CA ALA A 64 -21.64 -4.76 1.94
C ALA A 64 -20.36 -5.54 1.62
N SER A 65 -19.86 -5.37 0.40
CA SER A 65 -18.58 -5.94 -0.02
C SER A 65 -17.78 -4.96 -0.85
N LEU A 66 -16.48 -5.18 -0.86
CA LEU A 66 -15.51 -4.42 -1.63
C LEU A 66 -14.43 -5.37 -2.13
N THR A 67 -14.10 -5.27 -3.40
CA THR A 67 -12.93 -5.90 -4.01
C THR A 67 -12.07 -4.85 -4.70
N GLU A 68 -10.77 -4.98 -4.58
CA GLU A 68 -9.77 -4.13 -5.20
C GLU A 68 -8.63 -5.01 -5.71
N GLN A 69 -8.22 -4.81 -6.95
CA GLN A 69 -7.11 -5.54 -7.56
C GLN A 69 -6.26 -4.58 -8.38
N SER A 70 -4.94 -4.66 -8.20
CA SER A 70 -3.97 -3.98 -9.05
C SER A 70 -2.97 -4.99 -9.58
N THR A 71 -2.63 -4.90 -10.86
CA THR A 71 -1.40 -5.52 -11.36
C THR A 71 -0.39 -4.47 -11.74
N PHE A 72 0.88 -4.76 -11.47
CA PHE A 72 1.98 -3.83 -11.68
C PHE A 72 3.26 -4.60 -11.97
N ARG A 73 4.28 -3.89 -12.42
CA ARG A 73 5.67 -4.37 -12.53
C ARG A 73 6.59 -3.46 -11.74
N VAL A 74 7.76 -3.96 -11.39
CA VAL A 74 8.80 -3.17 -10.71
C VAL A 74 10.01 -3.07 -11.62
N GLU A 75 10.45 -1.85 -11.92
CA GLU A 75 11.65 -1.57 -12.72
C GLU A 75 12.51 -0.50 -12.07
N ASN A 76 13.77 -0.83 -11.77
CA ASN A 76 14.72 0.08 -11.11
C ASN A 76 14.07 0.74 -9.88
N ASP A 77 13.55 -0.10 -8.97
CA ASP A 77 12.82 0.25 -7.74
C ASP A 77 11.58 1.14 -7.94
N THR A 78 11.07 1.23 -9.17
CA THR A 78 9.86 1.98 -9.48
C THR A 78 8.70 1.04 -9.75
N PHE A 79 7.63 1.20 -8.98
CA PHE A 79 6.37 0.50 -9.17
C PHE A 79 5.59 1.15 -10.31
N LEU A 80 5.22 0.35 -11.30
CA LEU A 80 4.56 0.77 -12.52
C LEU A 80 3.24 0.01 -12.63
N PRO A 81 2.12 0.59 -12.17
CA PRO A 81 0.80 0.01 -12.35
C PRO A 81 0.50 -0.32 -13.81
N LEU A 82 -0.26 -1.37 -14.05
CA LEU A 82 -0.70 -1.81 -15.38
C LEU A 82 -2.21 -1.78 -15.48
N ASN A 83 -2.90 -2.27 -14.46
CA ASN A 83 -4.34 -2.16 -14.34
C ASN A 83 -4.75 -2.06 -12.87
N TYR A 84 -5.85 -1.35 -12.66
CA TYR A 84 -6.54 -1.21 -11.39
C TYR A 84 -8.02 -1.51 -11.61
N ARG A 85 -8.60 -2.32 -10.74
CA ARG A 85 -10.01 -2.68 -10.74
C ARG A 85 -10.53 -2.57 -9.32
N PHE A 86 -11.63 -1.86 -9.15
CA PHE A 86 -12.29 -1.68 -7.86
C PHE A 86 -13.78 -1.90 -8.02
N ASN A 87 -14.38 -2.66 -7.11
CA ASN A 87 -15.83 -2.81 -7.03
C ASN A 87 -16.26 -2.72 -5.58
N ARG A 88 -17.26 -1.88 -5.30
CA ARG A 88 -17.95 -1.83 -4.02
C ARG A 88 -19.43 -1.98 -4.25
N SER A 89 -20.05 -2.91 -3.53
CA SER A 89 -21.46 -3.24 -3.63
C SER A 89 -22.13 -3.35 -2.25
N GLY A 90 -23.47 -3.42 -2.22
CA GLY A 90 -24.27 -3.50 -1.00
C GLY A 90 -24.69 -2.14 -0.43
N LEU A 91 -24.74 -2.01 0.89
CA LEU A 91 -25.29 -0.83 1.59
C LEU A 91 -24.44 0.42 1.33
N GLY A 92 -24.95 1.30 0.47
CA GLY A 92 -24.31 2.57 0.10
C GLY A 92 -24.32 2.81 -1.40
N LYS A 93 -23.59 3.83 -1.88
CA LYS A 93 -23.41 4.04 -3.31
C LYS A 93 -22.44 3.01 -3.87
N ALA A 94 -22.95 2.16 -4.76
CA ALA A 94 -22.14 1.27 -5.57
C ALA A 94 -21.06 2.08 -6.30
N LYS A 95 -19.88 1.49 -6.46
CA LYS A 95 -18.77 2.12 -7.15
C LYS A 95 -17.98 1.06 -7.89
N GLN A 96 -17.77 1.28 -9.18
CA GLN A 96 -16.86 0.51 -10.01
C GLN A 96 -15.81 1.47 -10.56
N VAL A 97 -14.54 1.06 -10.54
CA VAL A 97 -13.44 1.78 -11.17
C VAL A 97 -12.62 0.80 -11.97
N GLU A 98 -12.27 1.20 -13.18
CA GLU A 98 -11.37 0.46 -14.05
C GLU A 98 -10.36 1.45 -14.59
N LEU A 99 -9.06 1.20 -14.40
CA LEU A 99 -7.99 2.02 -14.95
C LEU A 99 -6.96 1.10 -15.60
N ASP A 100 -6.52 1.47 -16.78
CA ASP A 100 -5.46 0.83 -17.54
C ASP A 100 -4.35 1.85 -17.78
N PHE A 101 -3.13 1.48 -17.38
CA PHE A 101 -1.94 2.32 -17.41
C PHE A 101 -1.11 1.97 -18.64
N ASP A 102 -1.33 2.69 -19.72
CA ASP A 102 -0.62 2.48 -20.98
C ASP A 102 0.72 3.22 -20.96
N TRP A 103 1.79 2.48 -20.65
CA TRP A 103 3.15 3.00 -20.62
C TRP A 103 3.74 3.28 -22.00
N THR A 104 3.15 2.74 -23.07
CA THR A 104 3.59 3.00 -24.45
C THR A 104 3.04 4.35 -24.91
N GLU A 105 1.73 4.53 -24.77
CA GLU A 105 1.03 5.77 -25.15
C GLU A 105 1.10 6.86 -24.07
N LYS A 106 1.65 6.54 -22.90
CA LYS A 106 1.81 7.44 -21.75
C LYS A 106 0.49 8.06 -21.28
N GLN A 107 -0.54 7.23 -21.16
CA GLN A 107 -1.86 7.64 -20.68
C GLN A 107 -2.48 6.60 -19.75
N VAL A 108 -3.30 7.09 -18.82
CA VAL A 108 -4.24 6.27 -18.05
C VAL A 108 -5.60 6.39 -18.72
N LEU A 109 -6.23 5.26 -19.02
CA LEU A 109 -7.56 5.18 -19.62
C LEU A 109 -8.48 4.34 -18.73
N GLY A 110 -9.78 4.62 -18.74
CA GLY A 110 -10.75 3.75 -18.07
C GLY A 110 -12.02 4.47 -17.67
N SER A 111 -12.58 4.12 -16.50
CA SER A 111 -13.78 4.75 -15.96
C SER A 111 -13.84 4.74 -14.43
N ASP A 112 -14.50 5.76 -13.84
CA ASP A 112 -14.95 5.78 -12.45
C ASP A 112 -16.47 5.98 -12.45
N ARG A 113 -17.22 5.00 -11.94
CA ARG A 113 -18.71 4.98 -11.98
C ARG A 113 -19.30 5.15 -13.38
N GLY A 114 -18.58 4.70 -14.42
CA GLY A 114 -18.99 4.81 -15.82
C GLY A 114 -18.60 6.12 -16.50
N ASP A 115 -18.12 7.11 -15.75
CA ASP A 115 -17.57 8.33 -16.33
C ASP A 115 -16.15 8.05 -16.85
N PRO A 116 -15.80 8.46 -18.09
CA PRO A 116 -14.52 8.14 -18.70
C PRO A 116 -13.36 8.85 -17.99
N VAL A 117 -12.29 8.10 -17.72
CA VAL A 117 -11.03 8.63 -17.18
C VAL A 117 -10.00 8.67 -18.30
N ARG A 118 -9.35 9.82 -18.46
CA ARG A 118 -8.19 9.99 -19.35
C ARG A 118 -7.19 10.95 -18.74
N LEU A 119 -6.02 10.44 -18.36
CA LEU A 119 -4.99 11.21 -17.68
C LEU A 119 -3.61 10.98 -18.31
N LEU A 120 -2.72 11.96 -18.17
CA LEU A 120 -1.32 11.81 -18.56
C LEU A 120 -0.61 10.84 -17.60
N LEU A 121 0.08 9.83 -18.14
CA LEU A 121 0.83 8.87 -17.34
C LEU A 121 2.31 9.26 -17.28
N ASN A 122 2.70 9.79 -16.12
CA ASN A 122 4.10 10.04 -15.80
C ASN A 122 4.67 8.90 -14.95
N ARG A 123 5.97 8.64 -15.07
CA ARG A 123 6.67 7.63 -14.26
C ARG A 123 6.50 7.95 -12.78
N GLY A 124 6.06 6.96 -12.00
CA GLY A 124 5.78 7.10 -10.57
C GLY A 124 4.32 7.41 -10.22
N LEU A 125 3.43 7.69 -11.20
CA LEU A 125 1.99 7.76 -10.96
C LEU A 125 1.46 6.40 -10.49
N GLN A 126 0.68 6.40 -9.40
CA GLN A 126 0.15 5.19 -8.77
C GLN A 126 -1.38 5.11 -8.86
N ASP A 127 -1.92 3.90 -8.77
CA ASP A 127 -3.32 3.67 -8.44
C ASP A 127 -3.56 3.64 -6.91
N LYS A 128 -4.81 3.52 -6.47
CA LYS A 128 -5.22 3.59 -5.06
C LYS A 128 -4.79 2.39 -4.20
N SER A 129 -4.29 1.32 -4.80
CA SER A 129 -3.76 0.15 -4.08
C SER A 129 -2.23 0.12 -4.14
N THR A 130 -1.63 0.29 -5.33
CA THR A 130 -0.18 0.20 -5.52
C THR A 130 0.59 1.27 -4.74
N TYR A 131 0.04 2.48 -4.55
CA TYR A 131 0.72 3.50 -3.72
C TYR A 131 0.99 3.00 -2.29
N GLN A 132 0.14 2.11 -1.76
CA GLN A 132 0.30 1.59 -0.40
C GLN A 132 1.49 0.62 -0.31
N LEU A 133 1.81 -0.09 -1.40
CA LEU A 133 3.03 -0.90 -1.49
C LEU A 133 4.27 -0.02 -1.67
N VAL A 134 4.19 1.03 -2.49
CA VAL A 134 5.27 2.03 -2.58
C VAL A 134 5.52 2.65 -1.21
N LEU A 135 4.46 2.98 -0.47
CA LEU A 135 4.55 3.48 0.90
C LEU A 135 5.21 2.48 1.85
N GLN A 136 4.79 1.21 1.81
CA GLN A 136 5.41 0.15 2.60
C GLN A 136 6.91 0.01 2.29
N HIS A 137 7.27 0.05 1.01
CA HIS A 137 8.66 0.00 0.55
C HIS A 137 9.48 1.20 1.03
N ASP A 138 8.97 2.41 0.83
CA ASP A 138 9.62 3.66 1.25
C ASP A 138 9.85 3.72 2.76
N VAL A 139 8.90 3.19 3.54
CA VAL A 139 9.03 3.05 5.00
C VAL A 139 10.12 2.04 5.37
N ALA A 140 10.22 0.93 4.62
CA ALA A 140 11.27 -0.07 4.79
C ALA A 140 12.67 0.50 4.51
N ASP A 141 12.76 1.38 3.51
CA ASP A 141 13.97 2.14 3.17
C ASP A 141 14.30 3.25 4.18
N GLY A 142 13.49 3.40 5.23
CA GLY A 142 13.72 4.34 6.31
C GLY A 142 13.29 5.78 6.01
N LYS A 143 12.60 6.03 4.89
CA LYS A 143 12.06 7.37 4.58
C LYS A 143 11.08 7.80 5.67
N LYS A 144 11.10 9.10 5.98
CA LYS A 144 10.28 9.70 7.05
C LYS A 144 9.16 10.59 6.54
N SER A 145 9.27 11.06 5.30
CA SER A 145 8.25 11.84 4.61
C SER A 145 8.23 11.45 3.13
N MET A 146 7.05 11.26 2.58
CA MET A 146 6.85 10.73 1.24
C MET A 146 5.67 11.44 0.57
N SER A 147 5.71 11.57 -0.74
CA SER A 147 4.66 12.20 -1.53
C SER A 147 4.46 11.42 -2.83
N TYR A 148 3.22 11.10 -3.16
CA TYR A 148 2.87 10.30 -4.35
C TYR A 148 1.81 10.99 -5.18
N GLN A 149 1.95 10.91 -6.50
CA GLN A 149 0.86 11.21 -7.43
C GLN A 149 -0.02 9.96 -7.54
N VAL A 150 -1.32 10.10 -7.31
CA VAL A 150 -2.28 8.99 -7.29
C VAL A 150 -3.48 9.35 -8.15
N VAL A 151 -3.90 8.42 -9.01
CA VAL A 151 -5.17 8.56 -9.74
C VAL A 151 -6.33 8.39 -8.74
N ASP A 152 -7.12 9.43 -8.53
CA ASP A 152 -8.31 9.42 -7.66
C ASP A 152 -9.49 10.04 -8.39
N GLY A 153 -10.44 9.20 -8.81
CA GLY A 153 -11.52 9.66 -9.69
C GLY A 153 -11.02 9.88 -11.11
N ASP A 154 -11.33 11.05 -11.65
CA ASP A 154 -10.93 11.53 -12.97
C ASP A 154 -9.73 12.49 -12.93
N GLU A 155 -9.07 12.62 -11.77
CA GLU A 155 -7.93 13.51 -11.57
C GLU A 155 -6.72 12.79 -10.93
N ILE A 156 -5.59 13.51 -10.91
CA ILE A 156 -4.37 13.10 -10.20
C ILE A 156 -4.28 13.93 -8.93
N GLU A 157 -4.36 13.26 -7.78
CA GLU A 157 -4.17 13.87 -6.47
C GLU A 157 -2.74 13.64 -5.96
N THR A 158 -2.27 14.54 -5.09
CA THR A 158 -1.02 14.37 -4.33
C THR A 158 -1.34 13.81 -2.94
N TYR A 159 -0.73 12.69 -2.59
CA TYR A 159 -0.87 12.05 -1.29
C TYR A 159 0.43 12.17 -0.51
N ASP A 160 0.43 13.02 0.52
CA ASP A 160 1.58 13.21 1.41
C ASP A 160 1.50 12.32 2.65
N PHE A 161 2.63 11.79 3.09
CA PHE A 161 2.74 10.91 4.24
C PHE A 161 3.90 11.31 5.14
N ARG A 162 3.77 11.01 6.43
CA ARG A 162 4.89 11.08 7.38
C ARG A 162 4.90 9.94 8.38
N VAL A 163 6.09 9.49 8.74
CA VAL A 163 6.33 8.51 9.81
C VAL A 163 6.23 9.21 11.16
N LEU A 164 5.40 8.69 12.04
CA LEU A 164 5.17 9.22 13.39
C LEU A 164 6.06 8.57 14.45
N GLY A 165 6.65 7.42 14.14
CA GLY A 165 7.54 6.68 15.04
C GLY A 165 7.15 5.22 15.15
N GLU A 166 7.75 4.54 16.12
CA GLU A 166 7.48 3.14 16.44
C GLU A 166 6.35 3.02 17.45
N GLU A 167 5.50 2.01 17.28
CA GLU A 167 4.39 1.69 18.18
C GLU A 167 4.25 0.17 18.28
N GLN A 168 3.99 -0.34 19.49
CA GLN A 168 3.60 -1.73 19.69
C GLN A 168 2.12 -1.89 19.37
N VAL A 169 1.80 -2.81 18.46
CA VAL A 169 0.42 -3.07 18.02
C VAL A 169 0.00 -4.45 18.50
N GLU A 170 -1.07 -4.51 19.30
CA GLU A 170 -1.71 -5.77 19.66
C GLU A 170 -2.57 -6.28 18.51
N THR A 171 -2.27 -7.48 18.02
CA THR A 171 -3.01 -8.18 16.95
C THR A 171 -3.42 -9.57 17.42
N LYS A 172 -4.27 -10.30 16.69
CA LYS A 172 -4.53 -11.71 17.03
C LYS A 172 -3.33 -12.62 16.74
N ALA A 173 -2.41 -12.18 15.87
CA ALA A 173 -1.14 -12.85 15.62
C ALA A 173 -0.08 -12.61 16.71
N GLY A 174 -0.40 -11.82 17.76
CA GLY A 174 0.50 -11.41 18.83
C GLY A 174 0.84 -9.92 18.81
N THR A 175 1.73 -9.48 19.69
CA THR A 175 2.18 -8.08 19.73
C THR A 175 3.33 -7.85 18.76
N VAL A 176 3.16 -6.91 17.82
CA VAL A 176 4.15 -6.60 16.78
C VAL A 176 4.72 -5.18 16.95
N ASP A 177 6.02 -5.01 16.73
CA ASP A 177 6.65 -3.69 16.66
C ASP A 177 6.43 -3.13 15.24
N ALA A 178 5.77 -1.97 15.14
CA ALA A 178 5.37 -1.39 13.86
C ALA A 178 5.77 0.09 13.73
N LEU A 179 6.03 0.53 12.50
CA LEU A 179 6.12 1.96 12.19
C LEU A 179 4.73 2.52 11.89
N LYS A 180 4.35 3.54 12.65
CA LYS A 180 3.12 4.29 12.46
C LYS A 180 3.33 5.39 11.44
N VAL A 181 2.45 5.47 10.45
CA VAL A 181 2.51 6.41 9.35
C VAL A 181 1.14 7.03 9.15
N GLU A 182 1.09 8.34 8.92
CA GLU A 182 -0.17 9.01 8.60
C GLU A 182 -0.14 9.65 7.23
N ARG A 183 -1.32 9.72 6.59
CA ARG A 183 -1.54 10.59 5.43
C ARG A 183 -1.76 12.02 5.94
N VAL A 184 -0.87 12.92 5.54
CA VAL A 184 -0.94 14.36 5.82
C VAL A 184 -1.97 14.98 4.87
N ARG A 185 -2.85 15.81 5.43
CA ARG A 185 -3.85 16.58 4.69
C ARG A 185 -3.95 17.97 5.31
N ASP A 186 -4.33 18.96 4.52
CA ASP A 186 -4.68 20.28 5.04
C ASP A 186 -5.94 20.16 5.92
N PRO A 187 -5.85 20.42 7.24
CA PRO A 187 -6.98 20.28 8.15
C PRO A 187 -8.10 21.31 7.87
N THR A 188 -7.82 22.39 7.14
CA THR A 188 -8.83 23.35 6.70
C THR A 188 -9.66 22.84 5.53
N GLN A 189 -9.12 21.89 4.75
CA GLN A 189 -9.77 21.31 3.57
C GLN A 189 -10.40 19.94 3.85
N SER A 190 -9.86 19.20 4.82
CA SER A 190 -10.38 17.88 5.16
C SER A 190 -10.14 17.49 6.61
N ASN A 191 -11.18 16.95 7.23
CA ASN A 191 -11.13 16.26 8.52
C ASN A 191 -10.80 14.75 8.41
N ARG A 192 -10.56 14.23 7.19
CA ARG A 192 -10.24 12.82 6.97
C ARG A 192 -8.93 12.44 7.65
N LYS A 193 -8.90 11.27 8.28
CA LYS A 193 -7.69 10.70 8.87
C LYS A 193 -7.40 9.35 8.23
N THR A 194 -6.14 9.08 7.98
CA THR A 194 -5.67 7.76 7.55
C THR A 194 -4.35 7.49 8.26
N ILE A 195 -4.31 6.43 9.05
CA ILE A 195 -3.11 5.98 9.76
C ILE A 195 -2.87 4.51 9.41
N LEU A 196 -1.63 4.17 9.11
CA LEU A 196 -1.16 2.85 8.74
C LEU A 196 -0.06 2.43 9.70
N TRP A 197 -0.02 1.15 10.06
CA TRP A 197 1.06 0.56 10.87
C TRP A 197 1.70 -0.58 10.11
N PHE A 198 3.02 -0.50 9.90
CA PHE A 198 3.79 -1.46 9.13
C PHE A 198 4.73 -2.25 10.06
N ALA A 199 4.61 -3.57 10.12
CA ALA A 199 5.37 -4.43 11.04
C ALA A 199 6.84 -4.58 10.60
N LYS A 200 7.76 -4.11 11.45
CA LYS A 200 9.20 -4.02 11.13
C LYS A 200 9.83 -5.38 10.82
N ASP A 201 9.42 -6.42 11.55
CA ASP A 201 10.02 -7.76 11.45
C ASP A 201 9.38 -8.64 10.37
N TRP A 202 8.37 -8.13 9.65
CA TRP A 202 7.56 -8.88 8.69
C TRP A 202 7.49 -8.16 7.34
N ASP A 203 8.65 -7.74 6.82
CA ASP A 203 8.81 -7.00 5.57
C ASP A 203 7.85 -5.79 5.46
N TYR A 204 7.63 -5.13 6.59
CA TYR A 204 6.75 -3.96 6.71
C TYR A 204 5.31 -4.26 6.30
N LEU A 205 4.83 -5.49 6.48
CA LEU A 205 3.43 -5.85 6.26
C LEU A 205 2.51 -4.87 7.02
N LEU A 206 1.47 -4.38 6.34
CA LEU A 206 0.42 -3.58 6.96
C LEU A 206 -0.31 -4.42 8.02
N VAL A 207 -0.19 -4.08 9.29
CA VAL A 207 -0.82 -4.84 10.39
C VAL A 207 -2.04 -4.15 10.98
N ARG A 208 -2.19 -2.85 10.72
CA ARG A 208 -3.35 -2.06 11.09
C ARG A 208 -3.52 -0.91 10.12
N LEU A 209 -4.76 -0.62 9.76
CA LEU A 209 -5.14 0.62 9.11
C LEU A 209 -6.35 1.20 9.82
N HIS A 210 -6.30 2.51 10.06
CA HIS A 210 -7.36 3.27 10.71
C HIS A 210 -7.73 4.46 9.81
N GLN A 211 -9.02 4.59 9.53
CA GLN A 211 -9.53 5.61 8.62
C GLN A 211 -10.75 6.30 9.22
N VAL A 212 -10.76 7.63 9.16
CA VAL A 212 -11.92 8.47 9.47
C VAL A 212 -12.32 9.20 8.18
N GLU A 213 -13.56 9.01 7.76
CA GLU A 213 -14.13 9.65 6.57
C GLU A 213 -14.63 11.08 6.83
N LYS A 214 -14.94 11.81 5.75
CA LYS A 214 -15.48 13.18 5.85
C LYS A 214 -16.76 13.26 6.69
N ASP A 215 -17.60 12.23 6.59
CA ASP A 215 -18.86 12.09 7.33
C ASP A 215 -18.67 11.55 8.76
N GLY A 216 -17.42 11.39 9.20
CA GLY A 216 -17.06 10.91 10.54
C GLY A 216 -17.13 9.39 10.72
N LYS A 217 -17.51 8.62 9.69
CA LYS A 217 -17.45 7.16 9.77
C LYS A 217 -16.01 6.70 9.97
N GLU A 218 -15.84 5.75 10.89
CA GLU A 218 -14.53 5.28 11.30
C GLU A 218 -14.40 3.78 11.03
N TYR A 219 -13.40 3.45 10.22
CA TYR A 219 -13.09 2.10 9.79
C TYR A 219 -11.73 1.69 10.31
N GLN A 220 -11.61 0.45 10.74
CA GLN A 220 -10.34 -0.13 11.13
C GLN A 220 -10.21 -1.54 10.57
N ILE A 221 -9.04 -1.84 10.00
CA ILE A 221 -8.60 -3.22 9.84
C ILE A 221 -7.45 -3.51 10.81
N MET A 222 -7.45 -4.70 11.40
CA MET A 222 -6.43 -5.18 12.33
C MET A 222 -6.06 -6.62 11.98
N LEU A 223 -4.76 -6.91 11.90
CA LEU A 223 -4.26 -8.22 11.51
C LEU A 223 -4.83 -9.32 12.42
N GLU A 224 -5.37 -10.37 11.79
CA GLU A 224 -5.74 -11.61 12.45
C GLU A 224 -4.63 -12.64 12.30
N GLU A 225 -4.26 -12.93 11.06
CA GLU A 225 -3.18 -13.83 10.69
C GLU A 225 -2.64 -13.46 9.30
N GLY A 226 -1.50 -14.03 8.93
CA GLY A 226 -0.93 -13.82 7.62
C GLY A 226 0.37 -14.58 7.41
N THR A 227 0.88 -14.52 6.19
CA THR A 227 2.18 -15.06 5.80
C THR A 227 2.95 -14.01 5.01
N VAL A 228 4.27 -14.00 5.18
CA VAL A 228 5.21 -13.24 4.35
C VAL A 228 6.25 -14.23 3.86
N ASP A 229 6.38 -14.35 2.53
CA ASP A 229 7.28 -15.32 1.90
C ASP A 229 7.09 -16.76 2.43
N GLY A 230 5.81 -17.15 2.57
CA GLY A 230 5.41 -18.46 3.10
C GLY A 230 5.59 -18.64 4.61
N LYS A 231 6.19 -17.69 5.33
CA LYS A 231 6.39 -17.76 6.79
C LYS A 231 5.20 -17.15 7.52
N PRO A 232 4.57 -17.85 8.48
CA PRO A 232 3.48 -17.30 9.27
C PRO A 232 3.94 -16.11 10.10
N VAL A 233 3.18 -15.01 10.03
CA VAL A 233 3.40 -13.82 10.85
C VAL A 233 3.13 -14.16 12.32
N LYS A 234 4.10 -13.88 13.19
CA LYS A 234 4.01 -14.08 14.63
C LYS A 234 4.53 -12.85 15.36
N GLY A 235 3.69 -12.29 16.23
CA GLY A 235 4.11 -11.32 17.23
C GLY A 235 4.70 -11.99 18.46
N ARG A 236 5.21 -11.18 19.38
CA ARG A 236 5.57 -11.64 20.73
C ARG A 236 4.30 -12.10 21.45
N GLY A 237 4.43 -13.14 22.29
CA GLY A 237 3.35 -13.59 23.16
C GLY A 237 2.88 -12.46 24.08
N LYS A 238 1.62 -12.54 24.52
CA LYS A 238 1.13 -11.71 25.63
C LYS A 238 1.77 -12.15 26.94
#